data_AF-A0A7W6AEQ5-F1
#
_entry.id   AF-A0A7W6AEQ5-F1
#
_cell.length_a   1.000
_cell.length_b   1.000
_cell.length_c   1.000
_cell.angle_alpha   90.00
_cell.angle_beta   90.00
_cell.angle_gamma   90.00
#
_symmetry.space_group_name_H-M   'P 1'
#
loop_
_entity.id
_entity.type
_entity.pdbx_description
1 polymer ?
#
loop_
_entity_poly.entity_id
_entity_poly.type
_entity_poly.pdbx_seq_one_letter_code
_entity_poly.pdbx_strand_id
1 'polypeptide(L)'
;MPIRPEHVFLYPIDWKHISRFVRFVRAKGCCEHCGRRHNERVFHLGDGRWWDSQRLYWRSGEGRRIRRPAEDILTVGRWTSVVLACAHLHHDPSDSRFEKLAALCQRCHMIHDVPKHRRRRWMNAHYRRALGDLFYGPYPLRGADWITPTPASMLDDSRLLYQPIRNGIDNLQSIVTADDAHDGID
;
A
#
# COMPACT_ATOMS: atom_id res chain seq x y z
N MET A 1 -9.53 -14.61 -1.04
CA MET A 1 -9.44 -13.70 0.11
C MET A 1 -10.63 -14.01 1.02
N PRO A 2 -10.43 -14.33 2.29
CA PRO A 2 -11.55 -14.55 3.20
C PRO A 2 -12.27 -13.22 3.46
N ILE A 3 -13.57 -13.18 3.16
CA ILE A 3 -14.45 -12.07 3.57
C ILE A 3 -14.76 -12.29 5.04
N ARG A 4 -14.66 -11.24 5.85
CA ARG A 4 -15.02 -11.34 7.26
C ARG A 4 -16.52 -11.59 7.40
N PRO A 5 -16.98 -12.45 8.33
CA PRO A 5 -18.40 -12.71 8.53
C PRO A 5 -19.22 -11.43 8.69
N GLU A 6 -18.69 -10.44 9.44
CA GLU A 6 -19.35 -9.14 9.66
C GLU A 6 -19.57 -8.32 8.37
N HIS A 7 -18.83 -8.59 7.29
CA HIS A 7 -18.89 -7.83 6.05
C HIS A 7 -19.58 -8.57 4.90
N VAL A 8 -20.01 -9.82 5.10
CA VAL A 8 -20.59 -10.64 4.03
C VAL A 8 -21.78 -9.94 3.35
N PHE A 9 -22.60 -9.25 4.14
CA PHE A 9 -23.79 -8.52 3.67
C PHE A 9 -23.48 -7.30 2.79
N LEU A 10 -22.24 -6.81 2.79
CA LEU A 10 -21.82 -5.71 1.91
C LEU A 10 -21.57 -6.18 0.48
N TYR A 11 -21.41 -7.48 0.26
CA TYR A 11 -21.12 -8.04 -1.05
C TYR A 11 -22.42 -8.54 -1.71
N PRO A 12 -22.55 -8.41 -3.03
CA PRO A 12 -23.61 -9.05 -3.78
C PRO A 12 -23.62 -10.57 -3.59
N ILE A 13 -24.80 -11.18 -3.67
CA ILE A 13 -24.99 -12.64 -3.56
C ILE A 13 -24.12 -13.40 -4.58
N ASP A 14 -23.94 -12.81 -5.77
CA ASP A 14 -23.18 -13.36 -6.89
C ASP A 14 -21.69 -12.99 -6.87
N TRP A 15 -21.14 -12.49 -5.75
CA TRP A 15 -19.74 -12.07 -5.63
C TRP A 15 -18.72 -13.10 -6.17
N LYS A 16 -18.97 -14.40 -5.97
CA LYS A 16 -18.09 -15.45 -6.51
C LYS A 16 -17.98 -15.39 -8.04
N HIS A 17 -19.06 -15.07 -8.74
CA HIS A 17 -19.09 -14.91 -10.20
C HIS A 17 -18.41 -13.60 -10.61
N ILE A 18 -18.74 -12.47 -9.97
CA ILE A 18 -18.12 -11.17 -10.22
C ILE A 18 -16.59 -11.26 -10.06
N SER A 19 -16.13 -11.81 -8.93
CA SER A 19 -14.71 -12.01 -8.62
C SER A 19 -14.00 -12.92 -9.62
N ARG A 20 -14.68 -13.98 -10.09
CA ARG A 20 -14.13 -14.88 -11.12
C ARG A 20 -14.03 -14.18 -12.47
N PHE A 21 -15.07 -13.44 -12.86
CA PHE A 21 -15.12 -12.69 -14.10
C PHE A 21 -13.99 -11.66 -14.18
N VAL A 22 -13.84 -10.84 -13.14
CA VAL A 22 -12.77 -9.83 -13.07
C VAL A 22 -11.38 -10.48 -13.22
N ARG A 23 -11.11 -11.56 -12.47
CA ARG A 23 -9.78 -12.19 -12.45
C ARG A 23 -9.43 -12.97 -13.71
N PHE A 24 -10.37 -13.72 -14.27
CA PHE A 24 -10.05 -14.73 -15.28
C PHE A 24 -10.62 -14.43 -16.65
N VAL A 25 -11.70 -13.65 -16.74
CA VAL A 25 -12.28 -13.24 -18.02
C VAL A 25 -11.72 -11.88 -18.44
N ARG A 26 -11.95 -10.83 -17.63
CA ARG A 26 -11.49 -9.47 -17.96
C ARG A 26 -9.97 -9.37 -17.92
N ALA A 27 -9.36 -9.72 -16.80
CA ALA A 27 -7.92 -9.61 -16.60
C ALA A 27 -7.13 -10.78 -17.20
N LYS A 28 -7.80 -11.76 -17.82
CA LYS A 28 -7.18 -12.94 -18.46
C LYS A 28 -6.18 -13.68 -17.55
N GLY A 29 -6.50 -13.77 -16.26
CA GLY A 29 -5.64 -14.42 -15.27
C GLY A 29 -4.33 -13.69 -15.00
N CYS A 30 -4.24 -12.39 -15.30
CA CYS A 30 -3.06 -11.56 -15.06
C CYS A 30 -3.39 -10.45 -14.04
N CYS A 31 -2.40 -10.06 -13.23
CA CYS A 31 -2.54 -8.89 -12.37
C CYS A 31 -2.65 -7.62 -13.23
N GLU A 32 -3.66 -6.79 -13.02
CA GLU A 32 -3.88 -5.56 -13.79
C GLU A 32 -2.84 -4.47 -13.47
N HIS A 33 -2.14 -4.56 -12.33
CA HIS A 33 -1.08 -3.59 -11.97
C HIS A 33 0.32 -4.00 -12.46
N CYS A 34 0.73 -5.25 -12.24
CA CYS A 34 2.10 -5.68 -12.55
C CYS A 34 2.20 -6.73 -13.64
N GLY A 35 1.08 -7.34 -14.05
CA GLY A 35 1.02 -8.34 -15.11
C GLY A 35 1.51 -9.74 -14.74
N ARG A 36 1.78 -10.04 -13.45
CA ARG A 36 2.08 -11.42 -13.01
C ARG A 36 0.85 -12.33 -13.21
N ARG A 37 1.06 -13.55 -13.70
CA ARG A 37 -0.04 -14.48 -14.01
C ARG A 37 -0.43 -15.32 -12.82
N HIS A 38 -1.70 -15.68 -12.73
CA HIS A 38 -2.20 -16.57 -11.69
C HIS A 38 -1.56 -17.96 -11.80
N ASN A 39 -1.21 -18.55 -10.66
CA ASN A 39 -0.56 -19.85 -10.50
C ASN A 39 0.83 -19.98 -11.15
N GLU A 40 1.39 -18.88 -11.67
CA GLU A 40 2.78 -18.86 -12.11
C GLU A 40 3.71 -18.78 -10.89
N ARG A 41 4.77 -19.61 -10.88
CA ARG A 41 5.88 -19.46 -9.95
C ARG A 41 6.82 -18.39 -10.51
N VAL A 42 6.94 -17.27 -9.79
CA VAL A 42 7.72 -16.12 -10.23
C VAL A 42 8.94 -15.93 -9.33
N PHE A 43 10.09 -15.71 -9.94
CA PHE A 43 11.30 -15.28 -9.26
C PHE A 43 11.32 -13.76 -9.10
N HIS A 44 11.54 -13.26 -7.88
CA HIS A 44 11.54 -11.83 -7.60
C HIS A 44 12.57 -11.45 -6.53
N LEU A 45 12.98 -10.17 -6.53
CA LEU A 45 14.00 -9.65 -5.60
C LEU A 45 13.43 -9.06 -4.30
N GLY A 46 12.10 -9.02 -4.16
CA GLY A 46 11.43 -8.55 -2.94
C GLY A 46 11.07 -7.07 -2.96
N ASP A 47 11.89 -6.22 -3.58
CA ASP A 47 11.59 -4.81 -3.87
C ASP A 47 10.42 -4.64 -4.87
N GLY A 48 10.16 -5.66 -5.67
CA GLY A 48 9.12 -5.68 -6.69
C GLY A 48 9.59 -6.10 -8.07
N ARG A 49 10.90 -6.03 -8.33
CA ARG A 49 11.48 -6.54 -9.56
C ARG A 49 11.30 -8.05 -9.66
N TRP A 50 10.95 -8.52 -10.85
CA TRP A 50 10.67 -9.94 -11.08
C TRP A 50 10.97 -10.38 -12.52
N TRP A 51 11.25 -11.67 -12.68
CA TRP A 51 11.53 -12.29 -13.97
C TRP A 51 10.24 -12.77 -14.64
N ASP A 52 9.92 -12.24 -15.82
CA ASP A 52 8.82 -12.70 -16.67
C ASP A 52 9.31 -13.89 -17.50
N SER A 53 8.94 -15.11 -17.09
CA SER A 53 9.41 -16.35 -17.69
C SER A 53 8.94 -16.54 -19.14
N GLN A 54 7.78 -15.99 -19.48
CA GLN A 54 7.21 -16.11 -20.83
C GLN A 54 7.83 -15.14 -21.81
N ARG A 55 8.19 -13.94 -21.34
CA ARG A 55 8.78 -12.91 -22.19
C ARG A 55 10.30 -12.80 -22.11
N LEU A 56 10.92 -13.58 -21.22
CA LEU A 56 12.37 -13.68 -21.03
C LEU A 56 13.01 -12.32 -20.71
N TYR A 57 12.36 -11.51 -19.87
CA TYR A 57 12.92 -10.24 -19.40
C TYR A 57 12.50 -9.88 -17.98
N TRP A 58 13.24 -8.94 -17.40
CA TRP A 58 12.95 -8.40 -16.07
C TRP A 58 11.88 -7.31 -16.12
N ARG A 59 11.01 -7.31 -15.11
CA ARG A 59 9.93 -6.34 -14.92
C ARG A 59 10.06 -5.63 -13.57
N SER A 60 9.67 -4.37 -13.53
CA SER A 60 9.51 -3.61 -12.29
C SER A 60 8.28 -4.06 -11.50
N GLY A 61 8.11 -3.52 -10.30
CA GLY A 61 6.91 -3.74 -9.48
C GLY A 61 5.60 -3.23 -10.13
N GLU A 62 5.71 -2.31 -11.09
CA GLU A 62 4.63 -1.77 -11.92
C GLU A 62 4.46 -2.55 -13.24
N GLY A 63 5.26 -3.59 -13.47
CA GLY A 63 5.22 -4.36 -14.71
C GLY A 63 5.90 -3.68 -15.91
N ARG A 64 6.67 -2.61 -15.74
CA ARG A 64 7.48 -2.05 -16.84
C ARG A 64 8.68 -2.94 -17.11
N ARG A 65 9.10 -3.07 -18.37
CA ARG A 65 10.35 -3.79 -18.72
C ARG A 65 11.54 -3.03 -18.18
N ILE A 66 12.49 -3.73 -17.57
CA ILE A 66 13.74 -3.20 -17.06
C ILE A 66 14.93 -4.06 -17.52
N ARG A 67 16.14 -3.52 -17.40
CA ARG A 67 17.36 -4.31 -17.58
C ARG A 67 17.51 -5.34 -16.47
N ARG A 68 18.30 -6.37 -16.73
CA ARG A 68 18.68 -7.35 -15.71
C ARG A 68 19.36 -6.61 -14.54
N PRO A 69 18.94 -6.87 -13.28
CA PRO A 69 19.64 -6.39 -12.09
C PRO A 69 21.12 -6.80 -12.09
N ALA A 70 22.00 -5.87 -11.72
CA ALA A 70 23.45 -6.10 -11.66
C ALA A 70 23.90 -6.75 -10.34
N GLU A 71 23.09 -6.65 -9.30
CA GLU A 71 23.30 -7.30 -8.01
C GLU A 71 23.26 -8.83 -8.09
N ASP A 72 23.74 -9.52 -7.04
CA ASP A 72 23.64 -10.97 -6.95
C ASP A 72 22.18 -11.40 -6.73
N ILE A 73 21.51 -11.64 -7.86
CA ILE A 73 20.11 -12.04 -7.90
C ILE A 73 19.87 -13.39 -7.22
N LEU A 74 20.87 -14.27 -7.13
CA LEU A 74 20.70 -15.60 -6.55
C LEU A 74 20.68 -15.55 -5.03
N THR A 75 21.42 -14.62 -4.43
CA THR A 75 21.40 -14.41 -2.97
C THR A 75 20.12 -13.75 -2.49
N VAL A 76 19.61 -12.76 -3.23
CA VAL A 76 18.45 -11.95 -2.80
C VAL A 76 17.12 -12.54 -3.26
N GLY A 77 17.12 -13.22 -4.40
CA GLY A 77 15.93 -13.63 -5.10
C GLY A 77 15.17 -14.78 -4.44
N ARG A 78 13.85 -14.76 -4.61
CA ARG A 78 12.91 -15.71 -3.99
C ARG A 78 11.87 -16.15 -5.01
N TRP A 79 11.41 -17.38 -4.87
CA TRP A 79 10.30 -17.92 -5.65
C TRP A 79 8.99 -17.78 -4.89
N THR A 80 7.97 -17.23 -5.55
CA THR A 80 6.61 -17.14 -5.00
C THR A 80 5.58 -17.57 -6.03
N SER A 81 4.60 -18.38 -5.61
CA SER A 81 3.43 -18.71 -6.43
C SER A 81 2.43 -17.55 -6.41
N VAL A 82 2.03 -17.09 -7.59
CA VAL A 82 1.18 -15.91 -7.72
C VAL A 82 -0.31 -16.26 -7.58
N VAL A 83 -0.95 -15.73 -6.56
CA VAL A 83 -2.41 -15.82 -6.38
C VAL A 83 -3.06 -14.49 -6.71
N LEU A 84 -4.10 -14.50 -7.57
CA LEU A 84 -4.91 -13.33 -7.87
C LEU A 84 -6.14 -13.25 -6.96
N ALA A 85 -6.41 -12.05 -6.48
CA ALA A 85 -7.61 -11.65 -5.76
C ALA A 85 -8.32 -10.51 -6.49
N CYS A 86 -9.65 -10.42 -6.30
CA CYS A 86 -10.42 -9.26 -6.73
C CYS A 86 -10.37 -8.22 -5.61
N ALA A 87 -9.95 -7.00 -5.93
CA ALA A 87 -9.78 -5.89 -5.00
C ALA A 87 -10.71 -4.73 -5.37
N HIS A 88 -11.22 -4.03 -4.36
CA HIS A 88 -11.94 -2.77 -4.54
C HIS A 88 -10.93 -1.61 -4.61
N LEU A 89 -10.94 -0.85 -5.70
CA LEU A 89 -9.98 0.25 -5.93
C LEU A 89 -10.14 1.39 -4.92
N HIS A 90 -11.36 1.64 -4.44
CA HIS A 90 -11.65 2.70 -3.46
C HIS A 90 -11.77 2.17 -2.01
N HIS A 91 -11.44 0.90 -1.78
CA HIS A 91 -11.58 0.22 -0.48
C HIS A 91 -13.00 0.26 0.12
N ASP A 92 -14.02 0.44 -0.73
CA ASP A 92 -15.43 0.33 -0.36
C ASP A 92 -15.93 -1.05 -0.81
N PRO A 93 -16.22 -1.99 0.12
CA PRO A 93 -16.70 -3.31 -0.21
C PRO A 93 -18.15 -3.34 -0.72
N SER A 94 -18.92 -2.26 -0.55
CA SER A 94 -20.32 -2.19 -1.02
C SER A 94 -20.45 -1.89 -2.51
N ASP A 95 -19.42 -1.30 -3.11
CA ASP A 95 -19.43 -0.90 -4.52
C ASP A 95 -18.76 -1.95 -5.42
N SER A 96 -19.55 -2.95 -5.82
CA SER A 96 -19.10 -4.07 -6.66
C SER A 96 -19.19 -3.81 -8.17
N ARG A 97 -19.29 -2.55 -8.61
CA ARG A 97 -19.26 -2.22 -10.05
C ARG A 97 -17.94 -2.63 -10.67
N PHE A 98 -17.98 -3.23 -11.86
CA PHE A 98 -16.79 -3.77 -12.52
C PHE A 98 -15.64 -2.74 -12.66
N GLU A 99 -15.96 -1.48 -12.98
CA GLU A 99 -14.99 -0.39 -13.13
C GLU A 99 -14.21 -0.07 -11.85
N LYS A 100 -14.78 -0.39 -10.69
CA LYS A 100 -14.19 -0.15 -9.36
C LYS A 100 -13.47 -1.37 -8.79
N LEU A 101 -13.52 -2.48 -9.52
CA LEU A 101 -12.84 -3.71 -9.16
C LEU A 101 -11.57 -3.87 -9.97
N ALA A 102 -10.56 -4.51 -9.38
CA ALA A 102 -9.32 -4.86 -10.05
C ALA A 102 -8.86 -6.28 -9.71
N ALA A 103 -8.23 -6.95 -10.67
CA ALA A 103 -7.55 -8.22 -10.45
C ALA A 103 -6.11 -7.97 -10.01
N LEU A 104 -5.81 -8.18 -8.72
CA LEU A 104 -4.49 -7.91 -8.15
C LEU A 104 -3.82 -9.20 -7.64
N CYS A 105 -2.51 -9.32 -7.84
CA CYS A 105 -1.71 -10.36 -7.19
C CYS A 105 -1.47 -10.05 -5.71
N GLN A 106 -1.10 -11.05 -4.91
CA GLN A 106 -0.82 -10.90 -3.47
C GLN A 106 0.04 -9.66 -3.13
N ARG A 107 1.12 -9.39 -3.89
CA ARG A 107 1.98 -8.21 -3.68
C ARG A 107 1.24 -6.91 -3.93
N CYS A 108 0.66 -6.74 -5.12
CA CYS A 108 -0.04 -5.50 -5.50
C CYS A 108 -1.25 -5.25 -4.59
N HIS A 109 -1.97 -6.31 -4.24
CA HIS A 109 -3.09 -6.25 -3.30
C HIS A 109 -2.64 -5.82 -1.90
N MET A 110 -1.52 -6.36 -1.41
CA MET A 110 -0.98 -5.96 -0.10
C MET A 110 -0.57 -4.49 -0.09
N ILE A 111 0.13 -4.02 -1.13
CA ILE A 111 0.54 -2.61 -1.28
C ILE A 111 -0.69 -1.68 -1.28
N HIS A 112 -1.70 -2.04 -2.07
CA HIS A 112 -2.97 -1.30 -2.13
C HIS A 112 -3.61 -1.18 -0.75
N ASP A 113 -3.66 -2.28 0.03
CA ASP A 113 -4.33 -2.31 1.32
C ASP A 113 -3.51 -1.78 2.50
N VAL A 114 -2.21 -1.48 2.34
CA VAL A 114 -1.33 -1.03 3.44
C VAL A 114 -1.93 0.11 4.26
N PRO A 115 -2.48 1.19 3.66
CA PRO A 115 -3.03 2.30 4.44
C PRO A 115 -4.20 1.87 5.34
N LYS A 116 -5.13 1.08 4.79
CA LYS A 116 -6.28 0.54 5.54
C LYS A 116 -5.84 -0.46 6.61
N HIS A 117 -4.83 -1.29 6.34
CA HIS A 117 -4.26 -2.21 7.30
C HIS A 117 -3.52 -1.49 8.44
N ARG A 118 -2.80 -0.40 8.15
CA ARG A 118 -2.18 0.46 9.17
C ARG A 118 -3.25 1.07 10.07
N ARG A 119 -4.28 1.70 9.50
CA ARG A 119 -5.43 2.25 10.24
C ARG A 119 -6.07 1.21 11.15
N ARG A 120 -6.41 0.04 10.61
CA ARG A 120 -7.07 -1.02 11.39
C ARG A 120 -6.18 -1.59 12.50
N ARG A 121 -4.87 -1.74 12.25
CA ARG A 121 -3.91 -2.17 13.29
C ARG A 121 -3.82 -1.17 14.43
N TRP A 122 -3.74 0.12 14.10
CA TRP A 122 -3.76 1.21 15.08
C TRP A 122 -5.07 1.17 15.88
N MET A 123 -6.22 1.14 15.21
CA MET A 123 -7.54 1.11 15.88
C MET A 123 -7.63 -0.08 16.85
N ASN A 124 -7.30 -1.28 16.38
CA ASN A 124 -7.32 -2.49 17.23
C ASN A 124 -6.36 -2.42 18.43
N ALA A 125 -5.29 -1.62 18.37
CA ALA A 125 -4.42 -1.39 19.52
C ALA A 125 -5.06 -0.45 20.55
N HIS A 126 -5.77 0.59 20.08
CA HIS A 126 -6.44 1.57 20.94
C HIS A 126 -7.74 1.06 21.56
N TYR A 127 -8.57 0.33 20.80
CA TYR A 127 -9.79 -0.33 21.33
C TYR A 127 -9.50 -1.27 22.51
N ARG A 128 -8.28 -1.80 22.60
CA ARG A 128 -7.88 -2.68 23.70
C ARG A 128 -7.52 -1.93 24.98
N ARG A 129 -7.31 -0.62 24.91
CA ARG A 129 -6.79 0.21 26.00
C ARG A 129 -7.80 1.22 26.52
N ALA A 130 -8.67 1.74 25.65
CA ALA A 130 -9.62 2.78 26.01
C ALA A 130 -10.92 2.67 25.19
N LEU A 131 -12.01 3.21 25.76
CA LEU A 131 -13.31 3.35 25.09
C LEU A 131 -13.33 4.53 24.08
N GLY A 132 -12.33 5.41 24.12
CA GLY A 132 -12.24 6.60 23.31
C GLY A 132 -10.91 7.32 23.47
N ASP A 133 -10.76 8.41 22.72
CA ASP A 133 -9.66 9.35 22.84
C ASP A 133 -10.14 10.61 23.59
N LEU A 134 -9.27 11.18 24.43
CA LEU A 134 -9.60 12.39 25.21
C LEU A 134 -10.01 13.57 24.31
N PHE A 135 -9.41 13.69 23.12
CA PHE A 135 -9.65 14.81 22.20
C PHE A 135 -10.72 14.51 21.15
N TYR A 136 -10.96 13.23 20.82
CA TYR A 136 -11.86 12.83 19.73
C TYR A 136 -13.11 12.07 20.21
N GLY A 137 -13.26 11.87 21.51
CA GLY A 137 -14.43 11.21 22.10
C GLY A 137 -14.39 9.68 21.96
N PRO A 138 -15.53 9.00 22.19
CA PRO A 138 -15.60 7.55 22.17
C PRO A 138 -15.25 6.98 20.80
N TYR A 139 -14.50 5.88 20.77
CA TYR A 139 -14.26 5.15 19.54
C TYR A 139 -15.57 4.50 19.05
N PRO A 140 -15.80 4.40 17.73
CA PRO A 140 -17.02 3.78 17.20
C PRO A 140 -17.08 2.31 17.63
N LEU A 141 -18.27 1.71 17.65
CA LEU A 141 -18.38 0.28 17.94
C LEU A 141 -17.52 -0.55 16.96
N ARG A 142 -16.90 -1.62 17.44
CA ARG A 142 -15.99 -2.45 16.64
C ARG A 142 -16.73 -3.00 15.41
N GLY A 143 -16.31 -2.60 14.21
CA GLY A 143 -16.98 -2.95 12.93
C GLY A 143 -17.81 -1.81 12.32
N ALA A 144 -18.02 -0.70 13.03
CA ALA A 144 -18.60 0.54 12.53
C ALA A 144 -17.53 1.55 12.08
N ASP A 145 -16.29 1.10 11.87
CA ASP A 145 -15.12 1.95 11.59
C ASP A 145 -15.15 2.63 10.21
N TRP A 146 -16.16 2.34 9.39
CA TRP A 146 -16.43 3.00 8.11
C TRP A 146 -17.31 4.25 8.23
N ILE A 147 -18.00 4.46 9.38
CA ILE A 147 -18.94 5.57 9.58
C ILE A 147 -18.24 6.86 10.04
N THR A 148 -17.14 6.74 10.77
CA THR A 148 -16.46 7.89 11.40
C THR A 148 -15.15 8.25 10.69
N PRO A 149 -14.88 9.55 10.47
CA PRO A 149 -13.61 10.01 9.95
C PRO A 149 -12.46 9.57 10.87
N THR A 150 -11.32 9.28 10.25
CA THR A 150 -10.11 8.88 10.98
C THR A 150 -9.65 10.08 11.83
N PRO A 151 -9.45 9.94 13.16
CA PRO A 151 -8.96 11.03 14.00
C PRO A 151 -7.68 11.64 13.46
N ALA A 152 -7.49 12.96 13.58
CA ALA A 152 -6.32 13.65 13.04
C ALA A 152 -5.00 13.20 13.71
N SER A 153 -5.04 12.62 14.92
CA SER A 153 -3.90 11.92 15.52
C SER A 153 -3.41 10.69 14.73
N MET A 154 -4.16 10.22 13.72
CA MET A 154 -3.70 9.25 12.72
C MET A 154 -3.14 9.87 11.44
N LEU A 155 -3.37 11.17 11.23
CA LEU A 155 -2.89 11.97 10.10
C LEU A 155 -1.55 12.65 10.37
N ASP A 156 -0.97 12.47 11.58
CA ASP A 156 0.43 12.80 11.80
C ASP A 156 1.28 12.12 10.71
N ASP A 157 2.02 12.98 10.03
CA ASP A 157 2.12 13.07 8.58
C ASP A 157 2.78 11.84 7.91
N SER A 158 2.07 11.19 6.99
CA SER A 158 2.67 10.15 6.14
C SER A 158 3.76 10.69 5.21
N ARG A 159 3.89 12.01 5.05
CA ARG A 159 4.97 12.67 4.31
C ARG A 159 6.26 12.85 5.12
N LEU A 160 6.21 12.85 6.46
CA LEU A 160 7.39 13.03 7.31
C LEU A 160 8.22 11.75 7.48
N LEU A 161 7.64 10.56 7.25
CA LEU A 161 8.34 9.27 7.40
C LEU A 161 9.00 8.74 6.13
N TYR A 162 8.83 9.41 4.98
CA TYR A 162 9.39 8.99 3.69
C TYR A 162 10.05 10.16 2.94
N GLN A 163 10.66 11.09 3.66
CA GLN A 163 11.72 11.91 3.08
C GLN A 163 13.00 11.05 3.10
N PRO A 164 13.71 10.86 1.97
CA PRO A 164 15.04 10.30 2.03
C PRO A 164 15.88 11.24 2.90
N ILE A 165 16.54 10.68 3.92
CA ILE A 165 17.55 11.39 4.71
C ILE A 165 18.63 11.81 3.70
N ARG A 166 18.52 13.03 3.19
CA ARG A 166 19.65 13.70 2.53
C ARG A 166 20.56 14.12 3.66
N ASN A 167 21.68 13.42 3.77
CA ASN A 167 22.82 13.84 4.55
C ASN A 167 23.13 15.31 4.24
N GLY A 168 23.31 16.09 5.29
CA GLY A 168 23.61 17.52 5.22
C GLY A 168 23.94 18.04 6.60
N ILE A 169 24.94 17.43 7.24
CA ILE A 169 25.83 18.14 8.15
C ILE A 169 26.43 19.23 7.27
N ASP A 170 26.05 20.49 7.49
CA ASP A 170 26.76 21.73 7.09
C ASP A 170 25.79 22.93 7.22
N ASN A 171 25.52 23.34 8.46
CA ASN A 171 25.29 24.76 8.79
C ASN A 171 25.10 24.92 10.30
N LEU A 172 26.22 24.93 11.02
CA LEU A 172 26.29 25.36 12.42
C LEU A 172 27.53 26.23 12.62
N GLN A 173 27.79 27.13 11.66
CA GLN A 173 28.89 28.10 11.70
C GLN A 173 28.47 29.54 11.36
N SER A 174 27.18 29.90 11.43
CA SER A 174 26.74 31.28 11.16
C SER A 174 26.13 32.01 12.37
N ILE A 175 26.36 31.56 13.61
CA ILE A 175 25.88 32.24 14.83
C ILE A 175 26.98 33.05 15.54
N VAL A 176 28.21 33.11 15.01
CA VAL A 176 29.25 33.97 15.57
C VAL A 176 29.92 34.73 14.43
N THR A 177 29.49 35.97 14.19
CA THR A 177 30.18 37.11 13.53
C THR A 177 29.18 37.99 12.77
N ALA A 178 28.42 38.82 13.48
CA ALA A 178 27.76 40.00 12.91
C ALA A 178 27.31 40.98 14.02
N ASP A 179 28.21 41.29 14.95
CA ASP A 179 28.16 42.54 15.71
C ASP A 179 29.44 43.28 15.33
N ASP A 180 29.40 44.07 14.26
CA ASP A 180 30.25 45.25 14.06
C ASP A 180 29.91 45.92 12.72
N ALA A 181 29.80 47.25 12.78
CA ALA A 181 29.70 48.22 11.68
C ALA A 181 28.30 48.52 11.09
N HIS A 182 27.63 49.52 11.67
CA HIS A 182 27.40 50.79 10.97
C HIS A 182 26.79 51.84 11.91
N ASP A 183 27.56 52.88 12.24
CA ASP A 183 27.07 54.27 12.26
C ASP A 183 28.26 55.23 12.28
N GLY A 184 28.37 56.04 11.23
CA GLY A 184 29.35 57.12 11.15
C GLY A 184 29.43 57.73 9.75
N ILE A 185 29.12 59.04 9.69
CA ILE A 185 29.27 60.03 8.60
C ILE A 185 28.02 60.13 7.72
N ASP A 186 27.25 61.23 7.66
CA ASP A 186 27.48 62.67 7.91
C ASP A 186 26.42 63.31 8.84
#